data_AF-A0A523RT69-F1
#
_entry.id   AF-A0A523RT69-F1
#
_cell.length_a   1.000
_cell.length_b   1.000
_cell.length_c   1.000
_cell.angle_alpha   90.00
_cell.angle_beta   90.00
_cell.angle_gamma   90.00
#
_symmetry.space_group_name_H-M   'P 1'
#
loop_
_entity.id
_entity.type
_entity.pdbx_description
1 polymer ?
#
loop_
_entity_poly.entity_id
_entity_poly.type
_entity_poly.pdbx_seq_one_letter_code
_entity_poly.pdbx_strand_id
1 'polypeptide(L)'
;MKKLTPRDRILMTLQHKEPDCIPYDLGGTSITGIHFVAYQNLLHFLGKDYLLEQDEESWYYNRLEGLAKISEEIRQELRVDTRVARFNNPSSWRLEIKEVDDKKAFTDELGCQWTSSKGGYYFDQIPGRGHPLSGSITLEDVNTYPWPNSSDPARIRNVRSELEKLKKAGYAVIVEAPFNGIFSLGFRMRGYMDFYEDLGSNQSMACRLMDRITDLKIDFWDM
;
A
#
# COMPACT_ATOMS: atom_id res chain seq x y z
N MET A 1 -2.58 25.77 -26.94
CA MET A 1 -2.44 25.95 -25.47
C MET A 1 -1.02 25.58 -25.06
N LYS A 2 -0.47 26.21 -24.02
CA LYS A 2 0.85 25.87 -23.48
C LYS A 2 0.78 24.48 -22.83
N LYS A 3 1.69 23.58 -23.21
CA LYS A 3 1.77 22.24 -22.60
C LYS A 3 2.18 22.37 -21.14
N LEU A 4 1.37 21.83 -20.23
CA LEU A 4 1.62 21.84 -18.79
C LEU A 4 2.53 20.68 -18.39
N THR A 5 3.28 20.90 -17.30
CA THR A 5 3.92 19.78 -16.61
C THR A 5 2.84 18.90 -15.98
N PRO A 6 3.10 17.60 -15.77
CA PRO A 6 2.19 16.74 -15.01
C PRO A 6 1.74 17.32 -13.66
N ARG A 7 2.68 17.93 -12.93
CA ARG A 7 2.40 18.60 -11.67
C ARG A 7 1.42 19.76 -11.84
N ASP A 8 1.66 20.64 -12.80
CA ASP A 8 0.81 21.81 -13.02
C ASP A 8 -0.59 21.41 -13.49
N ARG A 9 -0.69 20.35 -14.33
CA ARG A 9 -1.95 19.76 -14.77
C ARG A 9 -2.81 19.29 -13.60
N ILE A 10 -2.21 18.54 -12.67
CA ILE A 10 -2.90 18.05 -11.47
C ILE A 10 -3.28 19.21 -10.54
N LEU A 11 -2.36 20.15 -10.28
CA LEU A 11 -2.65 21.30 -9.40
C LEU A 11 -3.74 22.22 -9.96
N MET A 12 -3.77 22.45 -11.27
CA MET A 12 -4.86 23.21 -11.90
C MET A 12 -6.20 22.49 -11.75
N THR A 13 -6.22 21.17 -11.97
CA THR A 13 -7.43 20.36 -11.83
C THR A 13 -7.96 20.36 -10.39
N LEU A 14 -7.08 20.22 -9.40
CA LEU A 14 -7.45 20.31 -7.97
C LEU A 14 -7.96 21.71 -7.57
N GLN A 15 -7.60 22.74 -8.34
CA GLN A 15 -8.14 24.10 -8.21
C GLN A 15 -9.40 24.34 -9.05
N HIS A 16 -9.99 23.28 -9.61
CA HIS A 16 -11.17 23.35 -10.49
C HIS A 16 -10.97 24.24 -11.72
N LYS A 17 -9.74 24.30 -12.25
CA LYS A 17 -9.39 25.00 -13.50
C LYS A 17 -9.17 23.99 -14.61
N GLU A 18 -9.57 24.35 -15.84
CA GLU A 18 -9.38 23.50 -17.02
C GLU A 18 -7.88 23.35 -17.35
N PRO A 19 -7.32 22.12 -17.28
CA PRO A 19 -5.95 21.85 -17.70
C PRO A 19 -5.81 21.70 -19.21
N ASP A 20 -4.58 21.46 -19.70
CA ASP A 20 -4.32 21.19 -21.11
C ASP A 20 -4.79 19.80 -21.60
N CYS A 21 -5.01 18.85 -20.68
CA CYS A 21 -5.70 17.58 -20.89
C CYS A 21 -6.13 16.94 -19.56
N ILE A 22 -6.95 15.89 -19.62
CA ILE A 22 -7.40 15.13 -18.43
C ILE A 22 -6.17 14.56 -17.69
N PRO A 23 -6.01 14.80 -16.37
CA PRO A 23 -4.94 14.17 -15.60
C PRO A 23 -5.07 12.65 -15.55
N TYR A 24 -3.95 11.95 -15.62
CA TYR A 24 -3.92 10.49 -15.66
C TYR A 24 -3.00 9.88 -14.59
N ASP A 25 -3.55 8.97 -13.79
CA ASP A 25 -2.83 8.20 -12.77
C ASP A 25 -2.81 6.71 -13.13
N LEU A 26 -1.63 6.10 -13.03
CA LEU A 26 -1.42 4.66 -13.11
C LEU A 26 -0.21 4.29 -12.24
N GLY A 27 -0.48 3.61 -11.13
CA GLY A 27 0.53 3.23 -10.13
C GLY A 27 1.12 4.42 -9.38
N GLY A 28 0.34 5.48 -9.19
CA GLY A 28 0.64 6.57 -8.24
C GLY A 28 0.39 6.18 -6.78
N THR A 29 -0.35 5.09 -6.54
CA THR A 29 -0.50 4.38 -5.26
C THR A 29 -0.71 2.88 -5.55
N SER A 30 -0.75 2.03 -4.52
CA SER A 30 -1.22 0.64 -4.66
C SER A 30 -2.63 0.57 -5.26
N ILE A 31 -3.54 1.45 -4.82
CA ILE A 31 -4.96 1.46 -5.23
C ILE A 31 -5.14 1.74 -6.72
N THR A 32 -4.22 2.52 -7.31
CA THR A 32 -4.24 2.86 -8.74
C THR A 32 -3.25 2.04 -9.56
N GLY A 33 -2.74 0.93 -9.00
CA GLY A 33 -1.82 0.02 -9.67
C GLY A 33 -2.48 -0.86 -10.72
N ILE A 34 -1.66 -1.73 -11.32
CA ILE A 34 -2.08 -2.73 -12.30
C ILE A 34 -1.58 -4.10 -11.82
N HIS A 35 -2.47 -5.10 -11.86
CA HIS A 35 -2.08 -6.46 -11.50
C HIS A 35 -1.00 -6.98 -12.45
N PHE A 36 -0.05 -7.77 -11.95
CA PHE A 36 1.12 -8.22 -12.68
C PHE A 36 0.77 -8.95 -13.98
N VAL A 37 -0.20 -9.86 -13.95
CA VAL A 37 -0.68 -10.55 -15.16
C VAL A 37 -1.20 -9.57 -16.23
N ALA A 38 -1.94 -8.54 -15.82
CA ALA A 38 -2.43 -7.53 -16.76
C ALA A 38 -1.29 -6.66 -17.30
N TYR A 39 -0.30 -6.35 -16.47
CA TYR A 39 0.90 -5.62 -16.88
C TYR A 39 1.74 -6.43 -17.88
N GLN A 40 1.92 -7.73 -17.67
CA GLN A 40 2.60 -8.61 -18.64
C GLN A 40 1.89 -8.58 -20.00
N ASN A 41 0.56 -8.71 -20.01
CA ASN A 41 -0.23 -8.64 -21.24
C ASN A 41 -0.09 -7.27 -21.94
N LEU A 42 -0.04 -6.18 -21.16
CA LEU A 42 0.22 -4.84 -21.69
C LEU A 42 1.61 -4.75 -22.32
N LEU A 43 2.65 -5.25 -21.65
CA LEU A 43 4.02 -5.24 -22.18
C LEU A 43 4.12 -6.05 -23.47
N HIS A 44 3.51 -7.23 -23.51
CA HIS A 44 3.48 -8.06 -24.71
C HIS A 44 2.79 -7.35 -25.88
N PHE A 45 1.63 -6.74 -25.62
CA PHE A 45 0.90 -5.95 -26.63
C PHE A 45 1.73 -4.78 -27.17
N LEU A 46 2.55 -4.14 -26.32
CA LEU A 46 3.45 -3.05 -26.70
C LEU A 46 4.79 -3.53 -27.30
N GLY A 47 5.04 -4.85 -27.36
CA GLY A 47 6.33 -5.41 -27.81
C GLY A 47 7.50 -5.08 -26.88
N LYS A 48 7.22 -4.96 -25.57
CA LYS A 48 8.18 -4.54 -24.53
C LYS A 48 8.45 -5.64 -23.49
N ASP A 49 8.42 -6.90 -23.92
CA ASP A 49 8.68 -8.06 -23.06
C ASP A 49 10.08 -8.01 -22.39
N TYR A 50 11.04 -7.29 -22.97
CA TYR A 50 12.37 -7.08 -22.37
C TYR A 50 12.33 -6.41 -20.98
N LEU A 51 11.24 -5.69 -20.67
CA LEU A 51 11.01 -5.12 -19.34
C LEU A 51 10.72 -6.20 -18.26
N LEU A 52 10.53 -7.46 -18.65
CA LEU A 52 10.33 -8.62 -17.78
C LEU A 52 11.59 -9.50 -17.63
N GLU A 53 12.75 -9.11 -18.15
CA GLU A 53 13.97 -9.95 -18.10
C GLU A 53 14.64 -9.99 -16.70
N GLN A 54 14.10 -9.26 -15.73
CA GLN A 54 14.64 -9.17 -14.36
C GLN A 54 14.16 -10.31 -13.45
N ASP A 55 14.68 -10.40 -12.23
CA ASP A 55 14.18 -11.31 -11.18
C ASP A 55 12.68 -11.06 -10.91
N GLU A 56 11.89 -12.13 -10.74
CA GLU A 56 10.45 -12.07 -10.50
C GLU A 56 10.10 -11.13 -9.34
N GLU A 57 10.88 -11.16 -8.27
CA GLU A 57 10.63 -10.31 -7.10
C GLU A 57 10.71 -8.81 -7.43
N SER A 58 11.52 -8.43 -8.41
CA SER A 58 11.68 -7.04 -8.82
C SER A 58 10.49 -6.50 -9.62
N TRP A 59 9.63 -7.40 -10.15
CA TRP A 59 8.47 -7.04 -10.96
C TRP A 59 7.29 -6.56 -10.13
N TYR A 60 7.27 -6.83 -8.82
CA TYR A 60 6.14 -6.47 -7.97
C TYR A 60 6.38 -5.14 -7.26
N TYR A 61 5.37 -4.29 -7.35
CA TYR A 61 5.23 -3.13 -6.48
C TYR A 61 4.70 -3.56 -5.11
N ASN A 62 3.67 -4.40 -5.09
CA ASN A 62 3.07 -4.94 -3.87
C ASN A 62 2.74 -6.41 -4.11
N ARG A 63 3.39 -7.32 -3.36
CA ARG A 63 3.22 -8.76 -3.53
C ARG A 63 1.94 -9.31 -2.91
N LEU A 64 1.38 -8.65 -1.89
CA LEU A 64 0.11 -9.02 -1.26
C LEU A 64 -1.04 -8.94 -2.29
N GLU A 65 -1.05 -7.86 -3.06
CA GLU A 65 -2.11 -7.52 -4.03
C GLU A 65 -1.74 -7.94 -5.47
N GLY A 66 -0.58 -8.55 -5.68
CA GLY A 66 -0.11 -8.94 -7.01
C GLY A 66 0.13 -7.75 -7.95
N LEU A 67 0.39 -6.55 -7.42
CA LEU A 67 0.55 -5.33 -8.22
C LEU A 67 1.94 -5.24 -8.84
N ALA A 68 1.99 -4.89 -10.13
CA ALA A 68 3.22 -4.70 -10.87
C ALA A 68 3.93 -3.40 -10.51
N LYS A 69 5.26 -3.45 -10.54
CA LYS A 69 6.12 -2.29 -10.60
C LYS A 69 6.18 -1.80 -12.05
N ILE A 70 5.42 -0.74 -12.30
CA ILE A 70 5.34 -0.12 -13.63
C ILE A 70 6.68 0.56 -13.95
N SER A 71 7.26 0.24 -15.09
CA SER A 71 8.53 0.83 -15.51
C SER A 71 8.35 2.32 -15.83
N GLU A 72 9.42 3.09 -15.65
CA GLU A 72 9.40 4.51 -16.00
C GLU A 72 9.17 4.73 -17.50
N GLU A 73 9.64 3.81 -18.34
CA GLU A 73 9.41 3.83 -19.78
C GLU A 73 7.91 3.74 -20.11
N ILE A 74 7.19 2.79 -19.51
CA ILE A 74 5.75 2.65 -19.71
C ILE A 74 5.00 3.87 -19.16
N ARG A 75 5.40 4.39 -17.99
CA ARG A 75 4.79 5.61 -17.44
C ARG A 75 4.96 6.81 -18.37
N GLN A 76 6.09 6.94 -19.04
CA GLN A 76 6.33 8.03 -19.99
C GLN A 76 5.56 7.84 -21.29
N GLU A 77 5.54 6.62 -21.84
CA GLU A 77 4.79 6.28 -23.06
C GLU A 77 3.29 6.54 -22.88
N LEU A 78 2.74 6.10 -21.74
CA LEU A 78 1.33 6.32 -21.38
C LEU A 78 1.05 7.72 -20.81
N ARG A 79 2.07 8.58 -20.69
CA ARG A 79 1.97 9.95 -20.17
C ARG A 79 1.31 10.04 -18.79
N VAL A 80 1.67 9.13 -17.90
CA VAL A 80 1.20 9.09 -16.51
C VAL A 80 1.70 10.34 -15.77
N ASP A 81 0.79 11.07 -15.15
CA ASP A 81 1.08 12.36 -14.54
C ASP A 81 1.64 12.28 -13.12
N THR A 82 1.37 11.15 -12.47
CA THR A 82 1.69 10.88 -11.08
C THR A 82 2.96 10.04 -10.97
N ARG A 83 3.67 10.23 -9.86
CA ARG A 83 4.67 9.30 -9.35
C ARG A 83 4.36 9.03 -7.89
N VAL A 84 4.80 7.88 -7.39
CA VAL A 84 4.61 7.52 -5.99
C VAL A 84 5.90 7.71 -5.22
N ALA A 85 5.80 8.28 -4.02
CA ALA A 85 6.82 8.17 -3.00
C ALA A 85 6.30 7.20 -1.93
N ARG A 86 7.10 6.17 -1.68
CA ARG A 86 6.80 5.15 -0.67
C ARG A 86 7.75 5.26 0.49
N PHE A 87 7.26 4.82 1.63
CA PHE A 87 8.08 4.63 2.80
C PHE A 87 8.69 3.24 2.78
N ASN A 88 9.89 3.13 3.36
CA ASN A 88 10.53 1.85 3.55
C ASN A 88 9.83 1.08 4.67
N ASN A 89 10.11 -0.22 4.75
CA ASN A 89 9.81 -1.00 5.94
C ASN A 89 10.53 -0.41 7.17
N PRO A 90 9.99 -0.59 8.39
CA PRO A 90 10.73 -0.26 9.61
C PRO A 90 11.98 -1.14 9.72
N SER A 91 12.90 -0.77 10.60
CA SER A 91 14.10 -1.56 10.89
C SER A 91 13.79 -2.92 11.55
N SER A 92 12.63 -3.05 12.20
CA SER A 92 12.22 -4.24 12.95
C SER A 92 11.49 -5.30 12.13
N TRP A 93 11.11 -5.02 10.88
CA TRP A 93 10.30 -5.92 10.08
C TRP A 93 10.73 -5.94 8.62
N ARG A 94 10.66 -7.13 8.01
CA ARG A 94 10.77 -7.32 6.57
C ARG A 94 9.78 -8.37 6.12
N LEU A 95 9.31 -8.25 4.87
CA LEU A 95 8.44 -9.25 4.28
C LEU A 95 9.21 -10.57 4.09
N GLU A 96 8.73 -11.62 4.75
CA GLU A 96 9.26 -12.98 4.59
C GLU A 96 8.12 -13.90 4.14
N ILE A 97 8.10 -14.21 2.84
CA ILE A 97 7.15 -15.16 2.27
C ILE A 97 7.75 -16.57 2.42
N LYS A 98 6.98 -17.47 3.03
CA LYS A 98 7.33 -18.88 3.26
C LYS A 98 6.39 -19.79 2.49
N GLU A 99 6.87 -20.96 2.11
CA GLU A 99 6.02 -22.02 1.57
C GLU A 99 5.53 -22.93 2.70
N VAL A 100 4.21 -23.10 2.79
CA VAL A 100 3.53 -23.95 3.78
C VAL A 100 2.41 -24.68 3.04
N ASP A 101 2.44 -26.01 3.02
CA ASP A 101 1.42 -26.86 2.38
C ASP A 101 1.08 -26.44 0.93
N ASP A 102 2.12 -26.27 0.09
CA ASP A 102 2.02 -25.79 -1.31
C ASP A 102 1.39 -24.41 -1.49
N LYS A 103 1.35 -23.59 -0.42
CA LYS A 103 0.88 -22.21 -0.43
C LYS A 103 1.97 -21.26 0.01
N LYS A 104 1.92 -20.02 -0.48
CA LYS A 104 2.76 -18.95 0.05
C LYS A 104 2.06 -18.34 1.26
N ALA A 105 2.79 -18.10 2.34
CA ALA A 105 2.26 -17.48 3.55
C ALA A 105 3.25 -16.48 4.14
N PHE A 106 2.74 -15.44 4.80
CA PHE A 106 3.57 -14.50 5.55
C PHE A 106 2.80 -13.87 6.71
N THR A 107 3.51 -13.16 7.58
CA THR A 107 2.92 -12.35 8.65
C THR A 107 3.36 -10.90 8.45
N ASP A 108 2.39 -9.99 8.37
CA ASP A 108 2.69 -8.57 8.20
C ASP A 108 3.19 -7.93 9.50
N GLU A 109 3.58 -6.66 9.40
CA GLU A 109 4.11 -5.88 10.52
C GLU A 109 3.12 -5.78 11.70
N LEU A 110 1.82 -5.84 11.42
CA LEU A 110 0.77 -5.77 12.45
C LEU A 110 0.47 -7.14 13.06
N GLY A 111 1.17 -8.21 12.65
CA GLY A 111 0.93 -9.57 13.13
C GLY A 111 -0.21 -10.29 12.39
N CYS A 112 -0.73 -9.71 11.31
CA CYS A 112 -1.79 -10.33 10.53
C CYS A 112 -1.19 -11.40 9.60
N GLN A 113 -1.84 -12.56 9.55
CA GLN A 113 -1.35 -13.70 8.77
C GLN A 113 -2.07 -13.81 7.44
N TRP A 114 -1.29 -14.07 6.40
CA TRP A 114 -1.74 -14.08 5.02
C TRP A 114 -1.33 -15.38 4.35
N THR A 115 -2.17 -15.91 3.47
CA THR A 115 -1.90 -17.10 2.65
C THR A 115 -2.37 -16.87 1.22
N SER A 116 -1.65 -17.39 0.24
CA SER A 116 -2.16 -17.48 -1.12
C SER A 116 -2.92 -18.80 -1.29
N SER A 117 -3.86 -18.82 -2.24
CA SER A 117 -4.36 -20.08 -2.80
C SER A 117 -3.39 -20.61 -3.86
N LYS A 118 -3.47 -21.91 -4.17
CA LYS A 118 -2.69 -22.50 -5.26
C LYS A 118 -3.16 -21.91 -6.59
N GLY A 119 -2.29 -21.19 -7.29
CA GLY A 119 -2.65 -20.44 -8.49
C GLY A 119 -3.48 -19.17 -8.22
N GLY A 120 -3.56 -18.73 -6.96
CA GLY A 120 -4.23 -17.49 -6.58
C GLY A 120 -3.47 -16.26 -7.06
N TYR A 121 -4.22 -15.21 -7.40
CA TYR A 121 -3.67 -13.91 -7.80
C TYR A 121 -3.25 -13.04 -6.61
N TYR A 122 -3.81 -13.31 -5.43
CA TYR A 122 -3.67 -12.49 -4.24
C TYR A 122 -3.32 -13.34 -3.03
N PHE A 123 -2.89 -12.65 -1.97
CA PHE A 123 -2.86 -13.22 -0.63
C PHE A 123 -4.15 -12.86 0.11
N ASP A 124 -4.77 -13.88 0.68
CA ASP A 124 -5.96 -13.79 1.49
C ASP A 124 -5.58 -13.81 2.97
N GLN A 125 -6.34 -13.10 3.79
CA GLN A 125 -6.11 -13.13 5.23
C GLN A 125 -6.56 -14.47 5.81
N ILE A 126 -5.73 -15.08 6.66
CA ILE A 126 -6.08 -16.33 7.34
C ILE A 126 -7.17 -16.02 8.40
N PRO A 127 -8.32 -16.71 8.38
CA PRO A 127 -9.41 -16.43 9.32
C PRO A 127 -9.04 -16.83 10.76
N GLY A 128 -9.85 -16.36 11.72
CA GLY A 128 -9.62 -16.65 13.14
C GLY A 128 -8.29 -16.07 13.62
N ARG A 129 -7.38 -16.93 14.08
CA ARG A 129 -6.09 -16.50 14.67
C ARG A 129 -5.12 -15.82 13.70
N GLY A 130 -5.42 -15.79 12.39
CA GLY A 130 -4.70 -14.93 11.46
C GLY A 130 -5.00 -13.43 11.63
N HIS A 131 -6.05 -13.10 12.39
CA HIS A 131 -6.29 -11.78 12.93
C HIS A 131 -5.76 -11.74 14.38
N PRO A 132 -4.72 -10.93 14.68
CA PRO A 132 -4.00 -10.97 15.96
C PRO A 132 -4.87 -10.63 17.17
N LEU A 133 -5.95 -9.87 16.96
CA LEU A 133 -6.89 -9.46 17.98
C LEU A 133 -8.24 -10.16 17.83
N SER A 134 -8.34 -11.33 17.21
CA SER A 134 -9.60 -12.09 17.10
C SER A 134 -10.11 -12.67 18.42
N GLY A 135 -11.41 -12.95 18.48
CA GLY A 135 -12.06 -13.66 19.59
C GLY A 135 -12.34 -12.79 20.81
N SER A 136 -12.31 -13.39 22.01
CA SER A 136 -12.56 -12.65 23.25
C SER A 136 -11.30 -11.91 23.72
N ILE A 137 -11.33 -10.57 23.64
CA ILE A 137 -10.27 -9.69 24.13
C ILE A 137 -10.85 -8.58 25.01
N THR A 138 -9.98 -7.93 25.77
CA THR A 138 -10.26 -6.76 26.59
C THR A 138 -9.66 -5.50 25.98
N LEU A 139 -10.06 -4.33 26.48
CA LEU A 139 -9.44 -3.06 26.07
C LEU A 139 -7.96 -3.02 26.41
N GLU A 140 -7.53 -3.74 27.45
CA GLU A 140 -6.13 -3.80 27.84
C GLU A 140 -5.30 -4.61 26.85
N ASP A 141 -5.86 -5.67 26.27
CA ASP A 141 -5.16 -6.44 25.23
C ASP A 141 -4.84 -5.55 24.01
N VAL A 142 -5.73 -4.61 23.65
CA VAL A 142 -5.48 -3.61 22.61
C VAL A 142 -4.37 -2.64 23.03
N ASN A 143 -4.24 -2.31 24.32
CA ASN A 143 -3.23 -1.37 24.82
C ASN A 143 -1.83 -1.96 24.84
N THR A 144 -1.75 -3.20 25.31
CA THR A 144 -0.48 -3.91 25.52
C THR A 144 -0.06 -4.71 24.30
N TYR A 145 -0.87 -4.74 23.24
CA TYR A 145 -0.48 -5.34 21.97
C TYR A 145 0.88 -4.76 21.53
N PRO A 146 1.82 -5.59 21.02
CA PRO A 146 3.12 -5.12 20.56
C PRO A 146 2.99 -4.37 19.22
N TRP A 147 2.42 -3.17 19.28
CA TRP A 147 2.23 -2.30 18.13
C TRP A 147 3.57 -1.94 17.49
N PRO A 148 3.62 -1.84 16.15
CA PRO A 148 4.84 -1.45 15.47
C PRO A 148 5.27 -0.02 15.79
N ASN A 149 6.58 0.23 15.72
CA ASN A 149 7.12 1.57 15.77
C ASN A 149 6.85 2.30 14.43
N SER A 150 5.76 3.07 14.40
CA SER A 150 5.37 3.82 13.22
C SER A 150 6.32 4.98 12.92
N SER A 151 7.00 5.53 13.92
CA SER A 151 7.98 6.62 13.78
C SER A 151 9.41 6.15 13.49
N ASP A 152 9.62 4.90 13.05
CA ASP A 152 10.97 4.38 12.78
C ASP A 152 11.66 5.18 11.64
N PRO A 153 12.80 5.87 11.90
CA PRO A 153 13.49 6.69 10.90
C PRO A 153 13.91 5.94 9.62
N ALA A 154 14.01 4.60 9.66
CA ALA A 154 14.25 3.80 8.46
C ALA A 154 13.18 4.03 7.37
N ARG A 155 11.93 4.29 7.77
CA ARG A 155 10.78 4.48 6.87
C ARG A 155 10.95 5.66 5.92
N ILE A 156 11.50 6.76 6.42
CA ILE A 156 11.68 8.00 5.65
C ILE A 156 13.08 8.14 5.03
N ARG A 157 13.96 7.15 5.25
CA ARG A 157 15.33 7.17 4.73
C ARG A 157 15.30 7.37 3.21
N ASN A 158 15.99 8.40 2.74
CA ASN A 158 16.09 8.82 1.34
C ASN A 158 14.81 9.36 0.67
N VAL A 159 13.62 9.21 1.29
CA VAL A 159 12.32 9.64 0.71
C VAL A 159 12.33 11.12 0.33
N ARG A 160 12.85 12.00 1.19
CA ARG A 160 12.97 13.43 0.88
C ARG A 160 13.78 13.70 -0.39
N SER A 161 14.88 12.98 -0.59
CA SER A 161 15.73 13.16 -1.76
C SER A 161 15.04 12.70 -3.04
N GLU A 162 14.23 11.64 -2.97
CA GLU A 162 13.46 11.11 -4.08
C GLU A 162 12.32 12.06 -4.46
N LEU A 163 11.59 12.58 -3.46
CA LEU A 163 10.57 13.60 -3.63
C LEU A 163 11.10 14.84 -4.34
N GLU A 164 12.26 15.36 -3.92
CA GLU A 164 12.88 16.52 -4.56
C GLU A 164 13.29 16.25 -6.01
N LYS A 165 13.77 15.04 -6.32
CA LYS A 165 14.08 14.64 -7.71
C LYS A 165 12.83 14.63 -8.59
N LEU A 166 11.76 14.00 -8.12
CA LEU A 166 10.49 13.90 -8.85
C LEU A 166 9.82 15.27 -9.04
N LYS A 167 9.86 16.10 -8.00
CA LYS A 167 9.36 17.48 -8.05
C LYS A 167 10.13 18.33 -9.06
N LYS A 168 11.47 18.24 -9.08
CA LYS A 168 12.31 18.93 -10.08
C LYS A 168 12.04 18.44 -11.49
N ALA A 169 11.70 17.16 -11.67
CA ALA A 169 11.29 16.60 -12.95
C ALA A 169 9.87 17.01 -13.39
N GLY A 170 9.13 17.77 -12.57
CA GLY A 170 7.81 18.30 -12.93
C GLY A 170 6.64 17.34 -12.72
N TYR A 171 6.84 16.27 -11.95
CA TYR A 171 5.78 15.30 -11.64
C TYR A 171 4.98 15.68 -10.39
N ALA A 172 3.69 15.35 -10.38
CA ALA A 172 2.93 15.31 -9.14
C ALA A 172 3.33 14.04 -8.39
N VAL A 173 3.66 14.15 -7.12
CA VAL A 173 4.04 12.99 -6.31
C VAL A 173 2.97 12.73 -5.28
N ILE A 174 2.43 11.52 -5.30
CA ILE A 174 1.52 11.02 -4.28
C ILE A 174 2.37 10.30 -3.24
N VAL A 175 2.19 10.66 -1.97
CA VAL A 175 2.86 10.01 -0.85
C VAL A 175 1.94 8.92 -0.34
N GLU A 176 2.36 7.67 -0.49
CA GLU A 176 1.56 6.51 -0.09
C GLU A 176 1.60 6.35 1.44
N ALA A 177 0.44 6.24 2.09
CA ALA A 177 0.37 6.01 3.52
C ALA A 177 0.91 4.61 3.89
N PRO A 178 1.64 4.47 5.01
CA PRO A 178 2.27 3.19 5.41
C PRO A 178 1.26 2.11 5.82
N PHE A 179 0.01 2.51 6.10
CA PHE A 179 -1.06 1.62 6.53
C PHE A 179 -2.36 2.01 5.85
N ASN A 180 -3.22 1.03 5.63
CA ASN A 180 -4.57 1.25 5.11
C ASN A 180 -5.42 2.11 6.07
N GLY A 181 -6.62 2.49 5.67
CA GLY A 181 -7.52 3.31 6.48
C GLY A 181 -7.84 2.70 7.85
N ILE A 182 -8.25 3.55 8.80
CA ILE A 182 -8.49 3.17 10.21
C ILE A 182 -9.47 1.99 10.31
N PHE A 183 -10.61 2.06 9.61
CA PHE A 183 -11.58 0.97 9.57
C PHE A 183 -11.01 -0.32 8.98
N SER A 184 -10.29 -0.21 7.85
CA SER A 184 -9.73 -1.39 7.19
C SER A 184 -8.70 -2.11 8.05
N LEU A 185 -7.91 -1.39 8.84
CA LEU A 185 -7.01 -2.00 9.82
C LEU A 185 -7.78 -2.58 11.01
N GLY A 186 -8.89 -1.95 11.43
CA GLY A 186 -9.81 -2.53 12.41
C GLY A 186 -10.26 -3.93 11.99
N PHE A 187 -10.83 -4.06 10.79
CA PHE A 187 -11.23 -5.36 10.23
C PHE A 187 -10.05 -6.34 10.11
N ARG A 188 -8.90 -5.86 9.62
CA ARG A 188 -7.72 -6.69 9.43
C ARG A 188 -7.20 -7.26 10.75
N MET A 189 -7.12 -6.44 11.80
CA MET A 189 -6.52 -6.88 13.07
C MET A 189 -7.49 -7.60 13.98
N ARG A 190 -8.73 -7.11 14.06
CA ARG A 190 -9.77 -7.65 14.95
C ARG A 190 -10.46 -8.87 14.35
N GLY A 191 -10.52 -8.98 13.03
CA GLY A 191 -11.34 -9.96 12.33
C GLY A 191 -12.68 -9.35 11.91
N TYR A 192 -13.20 -9.80 10.77
CA TYR A 192 -14.37 -9.16 10.17
C TYR A 192 -15.63 -9.29 11.02
N MET A 193 -15.92 -10.50 11.50
CA MET A 193 -17.07 -10.76 12.35
C MET A 193 -16.96 -10.00 13.68
N ASP A 194 -15.83 -10.16 14.37
CA ASP A 194 -15.58 -9.52 15.67
C ASP A 194 -15.66 -7.98 15.57
N PHE A 195 -15.10 -7.37 14.53
CA PHE A 195 -15.15 -5.91 14.38
C PHE A 195 -16.55 -5.40 14.00
N TYR A 196 -17.32 -6.14 13.20
CA TYR A 196 -18.73 -5.79 12.96
C TYR A 196 -19.56 -5.87 14.25
N GLU A 197 -19.33 -6.90 15.07
CA GLU A 197 -19.98 -7.03 16.37
C GLU A 197 -19.58 -5.89 17.31
N ASP A 198 -18.30 -5.51 17.34
CA ASP A 198 -17.83 -4.39 18.15
C ASP A 198 -18.47 -3.07 17.71
N LEU A 199 -18.54 -2.79 16.40
CA LEU A 199 -19.20 -1.61 15.87
C LEU A 199 -20.70 -1.54 16.25
N GLY A 200 -21.38 -2.69 16.26
CA GLY A 200 -22.82 -2.76 16.56
C GLY A 200 -23.16 -2.82 18.05
N SER A 201 -22.33 -3.46 18.87
CA SER A 201 -22.69 -3.87 20.23
C SER A 201 -21.63 -3.62 21.31
N ASN A 202 -20.38 -3.34 20.93
CA ASN A 202 -19.27 -3.06 21.85
C ASN A 202 -18.41 -1.88 21.36
N GLN A 203 -19.05 -0.71 21.23
CA GLN A 203 -18.43 0.47 20.64
C GLN A 203 -17.15 0.90 21.36
N SER A 204 -17.03 0.65 22.67
CA SER A 204 -15.80 0.90 23.42
C SER A 204 -14.60 0.15 22.86
N MET A 205 -14.78 -1.11 22.45
CA MET A 205 -13.73 -1.91 21.82
C MET A 205 -13.38 -1.35 20.44
N ALA A 206 -14.39 -1.09 19.60
CA ALA A 206 -14.18 -0.56 18.26
C ALA A 206 -13.45 0.79 18.30
N CYS A 207 -13.92 1.74 19.13
CA CYS A 207 -13.29 3.03 19.32
C CYS A 207 -11.86 2.89 19.83
N ARG A 208 -11.61 2.05 20.84
CA ARG A 208 -10.27 1.88 21.39
C ARG A 208 -9.27 1.37 20.35
N LEU A 209 -9.68 0.40 19.54
CA LEU A 209 -8.85 -0.11 18.45
C LEU A 209 -8.59 0.96 17.38
N MET A 210 -9.62 1.69 16.98
CA MET A 210 -9.50 2.78 16.00
C MET A 210 -8.63 3.93 16.51
N ASP A 211 -8.71 4.27 17.80
CA ASP A 211 -7.86 5.28 18.44
C ASP A 211 -6.39 4.85 18.37
N ARG A 212 -6.07 3.60 18.75
CA ARG A 212 -4.69 3.09 18.63
C ARG A 212 -4.17 3.08 17.20
N ILE A 213 -5.00 2.71 16.23
CA ILE A 213 -4.63 2.80 14.80
C ILE A 213 -4.41 4.25 14.36
N THR A 214 -5.19 5.19 14.91
CA THR A 214 -5.04 6.61 14.63
C THR A 214 -3.75 7.15 15.21
N ASP A 215 -3.40 6.78 16.45
CA ASP A 215 -2.13 7.15 17.09
C ASP A 215 -0.93 6.72 16.23
N LEU A 216 -0.93 5.48 15.72
CA LEU A 216 0.13 5.00 14.81
C LEU A 216 0.25 5.83 13.53
N LYS A 217 -0.87 6.31 13.01
CA LYS A 217 -0.86 7.18 11.82
C LYS A 217 -0.34 8.58 12.15
N ILE A 218 -0.69 9.14 13.31
CA ILE A 218 -0.15 10.43 13.76
C ILE A 218 1.36 10.32 13.95
N ASP A 219 1.81 9.32 14.70
CA ASP A 219 3.23 9.01 14.94
C ASP A 219 4.02 8.91 13.64
N PHE A 220 3.42 8.33 12.60
CA PHE A 220 4.02 8.21 11.28
C PHE A 220 4.12 9.56 10.55
N TRP A 221 3.05 10.37 10.55
CA TRP A 221 3.01 11.61 9.78
C TRP A 221 3.78 12.77 10.42
N ASP A 222 4.08 12.68 11.71
CA ASP A 222 4.90 13.66 12.45
C ASP A 222 6.41 13.55 12.16
N MET A 223 6.83 12.54 11.39
CA MET A 223 8.24 12.28 11.02
C MET A 223 8.86 13.25 10.02
#